data_AF-A0A963SP37-F1
#
_entry.id   AF-A0A963SP37-F1
#
_cell.length_a   1.000
_cell.length_b   1.000
_cell.length_c   1.000
_cell.angle_alpha   90.00
_cell.angle_beta   90.00
_cell.angle_gamma   90.00
#
_symmetry.space_group_name_H-M   'P 1'
#
loop_
_entity.id
_entity.type
_entity.pdbx_description
1 polymer ?
#
loop_
_entity_poly.entity_id
_entity_poly.type
_entity_poly.pdbx_seq_one_letter_code
_entity_poly.pdbx_strand_id
1 'polypeptide(L)' 'MATIAVTDASFQSDVLESSKPVLVDFWADWCGPCKM' A
#
# COMPACT_ATOMS: atom_id res chain seq x y z
N MET A 1 -10.15 9.92 -3.10
CA MET A 1 -9.85 8.81 -2.17
C MET A 1 -8.41 8.98 -1.72
N ALA A 2 -8.13 8.82 -0.43
CA ALA A 2 -6.77 8.87 0.10
C ALA A 2 -6.18 7.47 0.13
N THR A 3 -4.86 7.35 -0.03
CA THR A 3 -4.14 6.10 0.21
C THR A 3 -4.05 5.83 1.71
N ILE A 4 -4.02 4.55 2.08
CA ILE A 4 -3.77 4.09 3.45
C ILE A 4 -2.37 3.48 3.51
N ALA A 5 -1.60 3.81 4.54
CA ALA A 5 -0.29 3.20 4.75
C ALA A 5 -0.48 1.79 5.31
N VAL A 6 0.02 0.81 4.57
CA VAL A 6 0.02 -0.61 4.98
C VAL A 6 1.40 -0.95 5.53
N THR A 7 1.43 -1.75 6.59
CA THR A 7 2.66 -2.28 7.18
C THR A 7 2.67 -3.80 7.05
N ASP A 8 3.81 -4.44 7.30
CA ASP A 8 3.90 -5.90 7.33
C ASP A 8 2.87 -6.52 8.28
N ALA A 9 2.62 -5.87 9.43
CA ALA A 9 1.66 -6.34 10.43
C ALA A 9 0.20 -6.25 9.96
N SER A 10 -0.12 -5.33 9.04
CA SER A 10 -1.50 -5.10 8.57
C SER A 10 -1.76 -5.63 7.15
N PHE A 11 -0.73 -6.12 6.46
CA PHE A 11 -0.85 -6.55 5.06
C PHE A 11 -1.89 -7.68 4.87
N GLN A 12 -1.97 -8.63 5.82
CA GLN A 12 -2.95 -9.71 5.74
C GLN A 12 -4.39 -9.18 5.77
N SER A 13 -4.72 -8.36 6.77
CA SER A 13 -6.08 -7.83 6.94
C SER A 13 -6.44 -6.84 5.85
N ASP A 14 -5.52 -5.94 5.49
CA ASP A 14 -5.83 -4.77 4.67
C ASP A 14 -5.75 -5.08 3.17
N VAL A 15 -4.93 -6.07 2.78
CA VAL A 15 -4.68 -6.41 1.37
C VAL A 15 -5.22 -7.80 1.03
N LEU A 16 -4.79 -8.85 1.74
CA LEU A 16 -5.10 -10.23 1.36
C LEU A 16 -6.57 -10.60 1.64
N GLU A 17 -7.15 -10.08 2.73
CA GLU A 17 -8.53 -10.34 3.13
C GLU A 17 -9.53 -9.30 2.57
N SER A 18 -9.07 -8.40 1.68
CA SER A 18 -9.93 -7.36 1.11
C SER A 18 -11.04 -7.93 0.23
N SER A 19 -12.26 -7.44 0.44
CA SER A 19 -13.44 -7.75 -0.38
C SER A 19 -13.46 -7.03 -1.74
N LYS A 20 -12.49 -6.13 -1.99
CA LYS A 20 -12.35 -5.37 -3.24
C LYS A 20 -10.90 -5.49 -3.76
N PRO A 21 -10.68 -5.34 -5.08
CA PRO A 21 -9.32 -5.27 -5.62
C PRO A 21 -8.51 -4.16 -4.94
N VAL A 22 -7.29 -4.49 -4.56
CA VAL A 22 -6.34 -3.56 -3.92
C VAL A 22 -5.15 -3.36 -4.86
N LEU A 23 -4.83 -2.10 -5.15
CA LEU A 23 -3.58 -1.73 -5.81
C LEU A 23 -2.58 -1.33 -4.73
N VAL A 24 -1.45 -2.02 -4.67
CA VAL A 24 -0.38 -1.76 -3.71
C VAL A 24 0.73 -0.98 -4.41
N ASP A 25 1.01 0.22 -3.91
CA ASP A 25 2.18 1.01 -4.30
C ASP A 25 3.34 0.69 -3.37
N PHE A 26 4.38 0.06 -3.91
CA PHE A 26 5.62 -0.19 -3.18
C PHE A 26 6.57 0.97 -3.38
N TRP A 27 6.78 1.73 -2.32
CA TRP A 27 7.51 2.99 -2.36
C TRP A 27 8.58 3.06 -1.27
N ALA A 28 9.41 4.09 -1.33
CA ALA A 28 10.35 4.44 -0.29
C ALA A 28 10.60 5.95 -0.28
N ASP A 29 10.99 6.51 0.88
CA ASP A 29 11.28 7.94 1.02
C ASP A 29 12.42 8.45 0.12
N TRP A 30 13.28 7.57 -0.37
CA TRP A 30 14.39 7.90 -1.27
C TRP A 30 14.08 7.56 -2.74
N CYS A 31 12.94 6.93 -3.03
CA CYS A 31 12.54 6.62 -4.40
C CYS A 31 11.99 7.88 -5.08
N GLY A 32 12.84 8.57 -5.86
CA GLY A 32 12.43 9.73 -6.66
C GLY A 32 11.21 9.45 -7.55
N PRO A 33 11.22 8.40 -8.39
CA PRO A 33 10.08 8.05 -9.25
C PRO A 33 8.78 7.73 -8.51
N CYS A 34 8.85 7.23 -7.28
CA CYS A 34 7.66 6.90 -6.50
C CYS A 34 6.97 8.13 -5.89
N LYS A 35 7.65 9.29 -5.89
CA LYS A 35 7.09 10.57 -5.39
C LYS A 35 6.51 11.45 -6.50
N MET A 36 6.71 11.07 -7.76
CA MET A 36 6.33 11.83 -8.95
C MET A 36 4.90 11.51 -9.40
#